data_AF-A0A0S3U5E4-F1
#
_entry.id   AF-A0A0S3U5E4-F1
#
_cell.length_a   1.000
_cell.length_b   1.000
_cell.length_c   1.000
_cell.angle_alpha   90.00
_cell.angle_beta   90.00
_cell.angle_gamma   90.00
#
_symmetry.space_group_name_H-M   'P 1'
#
loop_
_entity.id
_entity.type
_entity.pdbx_description
1 polymer ?
#
loop_
_entity_poly.entity_id
_entity_poly.type
_entity_poly.pdbx_seq_one_letter_code
_entity_poly.pdbx_strand_id
1 'polypeptide(L)'
;MTNQAGNLSDHSTEIPEHILTALQVLAPEQRQQAFAFIEFLYQSQQATPQQQPIAPKKQRVFGQYAGKISMSEDFDDPLPDSFWLGES
;
A
#
# COMPACT_ATOMS: atom_id res chain seq x y z
N MET A 1 -23.47 -39.84 -13.74
CA MET A 1 -22.43 -38.78 -13.59
C MET A 1 -22.72 -38.00 -12.32
N THR A 2 -22.00 -38.29 -11.24
CA THR A 2 -22.08 -37.55 -9.98
C THR A 2 -21.21 -36.31 -10.09
N ASN A 3 -21.84 -35.14 -10.22
CA ASN A 3 -21.15 -33.86 -10.22
C ASN A 3 -20.73 -33.55 -8.78
N GLN A 4 -19.42 -33.52 -8.54
CA GLN A 4 -18.83 -32.97 -7.32
C GLN A 4 -19.05 -31.45 -7.33
N ALA A 5 -20.03 -30.99 -6.55
CA ALA A 5 -20.21 -29.58 -6.25
C ALA A 5 -19.05 -29.12 -5.36
N GLY A 6 -18.47 -27.98 -5.74
CA GLY A 6 -17.31 -27.39 -5.10
C GLY A 6 -17.51 -27.20 -3.60
N ASN A 7 -16.46 -27.57 -2.86
CA ASN A 7 -16.27 -27.19 -1.48
C ASN A 7 -15.98 -25.68 -1.45
N LEU A 8 -17.04 -24.86 -1.45
CA LEU A 8 -16.95 -23.47 -1.03
C LEU A 8 -16.94 -23.47 0.49
N SER A 9 -15.74 -23.45 1.06
CA SER A 9 -15.55 -23.18 2.47
C SER A 9 -16.13 -21.80 2.79
N ASP A 10 -17.19 -21.82 3.58
CA ASP A 10 -17.83 -20.69 4.21
C ASP A 10 -16.80 -19.94 5.07
N HIS A 11 -16.38 -18.74 4.64
CA HIS A 11 -15.46 -17.89 5.40
C HIS A 11 -16.24 -17.13 6.48
N SER A 12 -16.76 -17.86 7.47
CA SER A 12 -17.11 -17.29 8.76
C SER A 12 -15.85 -16.69 9.40
N THR A 13 -16.02 -15.56 10.08
CA THR A 13 -15.06 -14.65 10.73
C THR A 13 -14.21 -15.29 11.85
N GLU A 14 -13.75 -16.51 11.66
CA GLU A 14 -13.01 -17.29 12.66
C GLU A 14 -11.65 -17.71 12.09
N ILE A 15 -10.64 -17.77 12.97
CA ILE A 15 -9.30 -18.21 12.57
C ILE A 15 -9.40 -19.70 12.23
N PRO A 16 -9.08 -20.13 10.99
CA PRO A 16 -9.20 -21.53 10.61
C PRO A 16 -8.30 -22.44 11.47
N GLU A 17 -8.83 -23.56 11.95
CA GLU A 17 -8.12 -24.52 12.82
C GLU A 17 -6.76 -24.99 12.27
N HIS A 18 -6.65 -25.16 10.95
CA HIS A 18 -5.41 -25.57 10.32
C HIS A 18 -4.30 -24.51 10.42
N ILE A 19 -4.64 -23.22 10.53
CA ILE A 19 -3.68 -22.12 10.74
C ILE A 19 -3.13 -22.16 12.17
N LEU A 20 -3.99 -22.40 13.17
CA LEU A 20 -3.55 -22.56 14.56
C LEU A 20 -2.60 -23.75 14.71
N THR A 21 -2.94 -24.87 14.05
CA THR A 21 -2.08 -26.07 14.02
C THR A 21 -0.74 -25.77 13.34
N ALA A 22 -0.76 -25.08 12.19
CA ALA A 22 0.46 -24.71 11.46
C ALA A 22 1.40 -23.85 12.31
N LEU A 23 0.89 -22.83 13.01
CA LEU A 23 1.69 -21.97 13.88
C LEU A 23 2.42 -22.74 15.00
N GLN A 24 1.85 -23.85 15.49
CA GLN A 24 2.46 -24.69 16.53
C GLN A 24 3.59 -25.58 16.01
N VAL A 25 3.48 -26.09 14.77
CA VAL A 25 4.43 -27.05 14.17
C VAL A 25 5.60 -26.37 13.47
N LEU A 26 5.44 -25.10 13.04
CA LEU A 26 6.50 -24.32 12.39
C LEU A 26 7.75 -24.19 13.27
N ALA A 27 8.91 -24.14 12.61
CA ALA A 27 10.18 -23.84 13.25
C ALA A 27 10.14 -22.46 13.95
N PRO A 28 10.91 -22.26 15.03
CA PRO A 28 10.85 -21.02 15.82
C PRO A 28 11.02 -19.74 14.98
N GLU A 29 11.94 -19.76 14.01
CA GLU A 29 12.20 -18.64 13.11
C GLU A 29 11.00 -18.30 12.22
N GLN A 30 10.37 -19.32 11.63
CA GLN A 30 9.20 -19.14 10.77
C GLN A 30 7.99 -18.65 11.56
N ARG A 31 7.84 -19.10 12.81
CA ARG A 31 6.79 -18.66 13.72
C ARG A 31 6.97 -17.18 14.10
N GLN A 32 8.20 -16.75 14.37
CA GLN A 32 8.51 -15.34 14.62
C GLN A 32 8.19 -14.47 13.39
N GLN A 33 8.53 -14.93 12.19
CA GLN A 33 8.20 -14.22 10.95
C GLN A 33 6.68 -14.10 10.75
N ALA A 34 5.91 -15.15 11.03
CA ALA A 34 4.46 -15.12 10.95
C ALA A 34 3.85 -14.10 11.93
N PHE A 35 4.33 -14.06 13.19
CA PHE A 35 3.88 -13.08 14.16
C PHE A 35 4.23 -11.64 13.76
N ALA A 36 5.46 -11.41 13.29
CA ALA A 36 5.88 -10.11 12.81
C ALA A 36 5.01 -9.62 11.64
N PHE A 37 4.63 -10.52 10.73
CA PHE A 37 3.74 -10.19 9.62
C PHE A 37 2.32 -9.86 10.09
N ILE A 38 1.76 -10.62 11.03
CA ILE A 38 0.43 -10.33 11.61
C ILE A 38 0.44 -8.97 12.33
N GLU A 39 1.49 -8.68 13.11
CA GLU A 39 1.67 -7.39 13.78
C GLU A 39 1.78 -6.24 12.76
N PHE A 40 2.56 -6.43 11.70
CA PHE A 40 2.65 -5.48 10.59
C PHE A 40 1.29 -5.22 9.94
N LEU A 41 0.48 -6.26 9.70
CA LEU A 41 -0.86 -6.09 9.12
C LEU A 41 -1.78 -5.33 10.07
N TYR A 42 -1.74 -5.62 11.37
CA TYR A 42 -2.50 -4.89 12.39
C TYR A 42 -2.12 -3.41 12.41
N GLN A 43 -0.82 -3.12 12.42
CA GLN A 43 -0.31 -1.75 12.40
C GLN A 43 -0.66 -1.02 11.09
N SER A 44 -0.55 -1.71 9.96
CA SER A 44 -0.87 -1.13 8.63
C SER A 44 -2.35 -0.81 8.48
N GLN A 45 -3.23 -1.61 9.06
CA GLN A 45 -4.67 -1.35 9.09
C GLN A 45 -5.03 -0.20 10.05
N GLN A 46 -4.28 -0.03 11.14
CA GLN A 46 -4.43 1.08 12.08
C GLN A 46 -3.77 2.38 11.62
N ALA A 47 -2.82 2.29 10.68
CA ALA A 47 -2.29 3.42 9.94
C ALA A 47 -3.35 3.96 8.97
N THR A 48 -4.48 4.42 9.51
CA THR A 48 -5.30 5.43 8.84
C THR A 48 -4.36 6.54 8.34
N PRO A 49 -4.49 7.02 7.09
CA PRO A 49 -3.76 8.20 6.61
C PRO A 49 -4.17 9.52 7.31
N GLN A 50 -4.53 9.49 8.60
CA GLN A 50 -5.11 10.59 9.37
C GLN A 50 -4.44 10.87 10.72
N GLN A 51 -3.19 10.46 10.94
CA GLN A 51 -2.41 10.91 12.11
C GLN A 51 -1.22 11.82 11.75
N GLN A 52 -1.17 12.34 10.53
CA GLN A 52 -0.58 13.67 10.37
C GLN A 52 -1.63 14.66 10.87
N PRO A 53 -1.27 15.69 11.68
CA PRO A 53 -2.20 16.78 11.94
C PRO A 53 -2.77 17.21 10.60
N ILE A 54 -4.09 17.25 10.52
CA ILE A 54 -4.84 17.60 9.32
C ILE A 54 -4.51 19.07 9.02
N ALA A 55 -3.34 19.33 8.43
CA ALA A 55 -3.23 20.48 7.56
C ALA A 55 -4.40 20.30 6.58
N PRO A 56 -5.28 21.30 6.45
CA PRO A 56 -6.46 21.17 5.60
C PRO A 56 -5.98 20.62 4.27
N LYS A 57 -6.46 19.43 3.87
CA LYS A 57 -6.10 18.82 2.59
C LYS A 57 -6.31 19.92 1.56
N LYS A 58 -5.22 20.49 1.04
CA LYS A 58 -5.30 21.63 0.12
C LYS A 58 -6.27 21.19 -0.97
N GLN A 59 -7.41 21.89 -1.02
CA GLN A 59 -8.42 21.59 -2.02
C GLN A 59 -7.73 21.70 -3.37
N ARG A 60 -7.80 20.63 -4.17
CA ARG A 60 -7.26 20.65 -5.52
C ARG A 60 -8.13 21.61 -6.32
N VAL A 61 -7.63 22.81 -6.56
CA VAL A 61 -8.30 23.83 -7.37
C VAL A 61 -7.77 23.67 -8.79
N PHE A 62 -8.67 23.41 -9.76
CA PHE A 62 -8.31 23.38 -11.16
C PHE A 62 -7.65 24.71 -11.56
N GLY A 63 -6.52 24.65 -12.27
CA GLY A 63 -5.80 25.86 -12.69
C GLY A 63 -5.02 26.60 -11.60
N GLN A 64 -4.82 26.02 -10.40
CA GLN A 64 -4.05 26.65 -9.30
C GLN A 64 -2.64 27.13 -9.71
N TYR A 65 -2.06 26.52 -10.75
CA TYR A 65 -0.72 26.82 -11.27
C TYR A 65 -0.73 27.20 -12.77
N ALA A 66 -1.88 27.61 -13.31
CA ALA A 66 -1.95 28.07 -14.69
C ALA A 66 -0.97 29.25 -14.91
N GLY A 67 -0.15 29.15 -15.95
CA GLY A 67 0.89 30.15 -16.27
C GLY A 67 2.10 30.17 -15.34
N LYS A 68 2.17 29.27 -14.34
CA LYS A 68 3.32 29.14 -13.41
C LYS A 68 4.24 27.96 -13.72
N ILE A 69 3.88 27.17 -14.72
CA ILE A 69 4.63 26.00 -15.16
C ILE A 69 5.25 26.38 -16.50
N SER A 70 6.57 26.21 -16.61
CA SER A 70 7.28 26.25 -17.88
C SER A 70 7.58 24.81 -18.29
N MET A 71 7.32 24.49 -19.54
CA MET A 71 7.63 23.20 -20.16
C MET A 71 8.21 23.50 -21.54
N SER A 72 9.12 22.65 -22.01
CA SER A 72 9.58 22.72 -23.40
C SER A 72 8.40 22.56 -24.37
N GLU A 73 8.53 23.10 -25.58
CA GLU A 73 7.53 22.90 -26.64
C GLU A 73 7.47 21.44 -27.09
N ASP A 74 8.59 20.72 -26.99
CA ASP A 74 8.70 19.27 -27.17
C ASP A 74 8.88 18.58 -25.82
N PHE A 75 8.01 17.62 -25.51
CA PHE A 75 8.07 16.89 -24.26
C PHE A 75 9.20 15.85 -24.25
N ASP A 76 9.60 15.36 -25.42
CA ASP A 76 10.65 14.35 -25.55
C ASP A 76 12.06 14.96 -25.48
N ASP A 77 12.17 16.30 -25.50
CA ASP A 77 13.44 16.99 -25.36
C ASP A 77 14.07 16.76 -23.96
N PRO A 78 15.40 16.57 -23.90
CA PRO A 78 16.08 16.45 -22.63
C PRO A 78 15.97 17.76 -21.85
N LEU A 79 15.82 17.64 -20.53
CA LEU A 79 15.83 18.81 -19.64
C LEU A 79 17.20 19.51 -19.73
N PRO A 80 17.25 20.86 -19.75
CA PRO A 80 18.49 21.60 -19.85
C PRO A 80 19.37 21.41 -18.61
N ASP A 81 20.69 21.56 -18.76
CA ASP A 81 21.65 21.40 -17.65
C ASP A 81 21.30 22.28 -16.44
N SER A 82 20.77 23.49 -16.66
CA SER A 82 20.32 24.39 -15.60
C SER A 82 19.24 23.79 -14.69
N PHE A 83 18.37 22.91 -15.23
CA PHE A 83 17.37 22.17 -14.45
C PHE A 83 18.04 21.21 -13.46
N TRP A 84 19.11 20.53 -13.88
CA TRP A 84 19.85 19.56 -13.06
C TRP A 84 20.81 20.23 -12.08
N LEU A 85 21.41 21.35 -12.48
CA LEU A 85 22.40 22.09 -11.69
C LEU A 85 21.77 23.13 -10.76
N GLY A 86 20.46 23.37 -10.86
CA GLY A 86 19.73 24.30 -10.01
C GLY A 86 20.09 25.76 -10.24
N GLU A 87 20.61 26.10 -11.42
CA GLU A 87 20.90 27.48 -11.79
C GLU A 87 19.58 28.20 -12.13
N SER A 88 19.35 29.33 -11.46
CA SER A 88 18.12 30.13 -11.51
C SER A 88 18.24 31.35 -12.42
#